data_AF-A0A4V2BEG3-F1
#
_entry.id   AF-A0A4V2BEG3-F1
#
_cell.length_a   1.000
_cell.length_b   1.000
_cell.length_c   1.000
_cell.angle_alpha   90.00
_cell.angle_beta   90.00
_cell.angle_gamma   90.00
#
_symmetry.space_group_name_H-M   'P 1'
#
loop_
_entity.id
_entity.type
_entity.pdbx_description
1 polymer ?
#
loop_
_entity_poly.entity_id
_entity_poly.type
_entity_poly.pdbx_seq_one_letter_code
_entity_poly.pdbx_strand_id
1 'polypeptide(L)'
;MTMNKLSFVLVLLVGITQTAKAQQTCKPEEFAAVVYYAQGLDPLTEGLGKKMLACANRDYRESSLFWLSFYYSMTNQRVKIQGLPALMPRQVLSDPKLIAQSAALNGNNSMLSEQVSAGAIGYVDDAWLLMTLARSQMMAEQYKPALNNYNRVLKIRENQDTTEIELLYSYIWAKDRDAALTKLAMLRRYAPEPYMQQSLDRAEKLLKVTDDQAEIQHDLLSIAYVQERDNRGYAALGGRIDYHGPVTLEIEALEHTLPLEEEKE
;
A
#
# COMPACT_ATOMS: atom_id res chain seq x y z
N MET A 1 65.02 26.59 30.85
CA MET A 1 65.19 26.05 29.49
C MET A 1 65.06 24.55 29.60
N THR A 2 64.10 23.82 29.03
CA THR A 2 63.19 24.04 27.89
C THR A 2 61.90 23.27 28.14
N MET A 3 60.78 23.88 27.74
CA MET A 3 59.45 23.27 27.69
C MET A 3 59.42 22.10 26.69
N ASN A 4 58.62 21.07 26.95
CA ASN A 4 57.80 20.53 25.87
C ASN A 4 56.46 19.98 26.39
N LYS A 5 55.40 20.57 25.82
CA LYS A 5 54.01 20.22 25.97
C LYS A 5 53.74 18.92 25.21
N LEU A 6 52.92 18.03 25.77
CA LEU A 6 52.08 17.16 24.96
C LEU A 6 50.82 16.84 25.74
N SER A 7 49.81 17.66 25.43
CA SER A 7 48.40 17.46 25.75
C SER A 7 47.94 16.11 25.18
N PHE A 8 47.50 15.21 26.05
CA PHE A 8 46.72 14.04 25.63
C PHE A 8 45.29 14.49 25.35
N VAL A 9 44.96 14.62 24.07
CA VAL A 9 43.61 14.87 23.59
C VAL A 9 42.82 13.55 23.67
N LEU A 10 41.75 13.62 24.46
CA LEU A 10 40.70 12.63 24.61
C LEU A 10 39.95 12.45 23.27
N VAL A 11 40.24 11.40 22.52
CA VAL A 11 39.40 11.00 21.37
C VAL A 11 38.27 10.14 21.91
N LEU A 12 37.14 10.78 22.24
CA LEU A 12 35.86 10.12 22.40
C LEU A 12 35.45 9.55 21.04
N LEU A 13 35.67 8.24 20.86
CA LEU A 13 34.99 7.43 19.86
C LEU A 13 33.49 7.43 20.20
N VAL A 14 32.78 8.45 19.73
CA VAL A 14 31.33 8.40 19.59
C VAL A 14 31.06 7.43 18.44
N GLY A 15 31.05 6.15 18.77
CA GLY A 15 30.45 5.13 17.94
C GLY A 15 28.99 5.50 17.78
N ILE A 16 28.66 6.12 16.64
CA ILE A 16 27.28 6.21 16.16
C ILE A 16 26.89 4.77 15.87
N THR A 17 26.41 4.07 16.89
CA THR A 17 25.60 2.88 16.70
C THR A 17 24.36 3.37 15.97
N GLN A 18 24.39 3.25 14.63
CA GLN A 18 23.16 3.21 13.85
C GLN A 18 22.41 2.00 14.39
N THR A 19 21.53 2.24 15.36
CA THR A 19 20.53 1.28 15.77
C THR A 19 19.70 1.02 14.53
N ALA A 20 19.97 -0.10 13.86
CA ALA A 20 19.03 -0.67 12.92
C ALA A 20 17.72 -0.79 13.69
N LYS A 21 16.76 0.10 13.41
CA LYS A 21 15.46 0.07 14.06
C LYS A 21 14.91 -1.33 13.79
N ALA A 22 14.69 -2.10 14.85
CA ALA A 22 14.03 -3.39 14.73
C ALA A 22 12.71 -3.18 13.98
N GLN A 23 12.51 -3.91 12.89
CA GLN A 23 11.29 -3.79 12.10
C GLN A 23 10.10 -4.19 12.97
N GLN A 24 9.04 -3.38 12.96
CA GLN A 24 7.89 -3.61 13.81
C GLN A 24 7.03 -4.75 13.25
N THR A 25 6.58 -5.67 14.09
CA THR A 25 5.52 -6.61 13.72
C THR A 25 4.20 -5.87 13.69
N CYS A 26 3.47 -5.96 12.58
CA CYS A 26 2.20 -5.28 12.37
C CYS A 26 1.08 -6.27 12.15
N LYS A 27 -0.11 -5.93 12.62
CA LYS A 27 -1.28 -6.81 12.54
C LYS A 27 -2.10 -6.53 11.27
N PRO A 28 -2.70 -7.55 10.63
CA PRO A 28 -3.56 -7.36 9.47
C PRO A 28 -4.71 -6.38 9.70
N GLU A 29 -5.29 -6.34 10.91
CA GLU A 29 -6.41 -5.46 11.23
C GLU A 29 -5.98 -3.99 11.26
N GLU A 30 -4.75 -3.70 11.71
CA GLU A 30 -4.21 -2.35 11.69
C GLU A 30 -3.95 -1.87 10.26
N PHE A 31 -3.49 -2.76 9.38
CA PHE A 31 -3.32 -2.46 7.96
C PHE A 31 -4.67 -2.23 7.27
N ALA A 32 -5.67 -3.09 7.51
CA ALA A 32 -7.02 -2.90 6.98
C ALA A 32 -7.62 -1.55 7.41
N ALA A 33 -7.35 -1.11 8.63
CA ALA A 33 -7.75 0.22 9.11
C ALA A 33 -7.08 1.35 8.32
N VAL A 34 -5.78 1.24 7.98
CA VAL A 34 -5.10 2.24 7.10
C VAL A 34 -5.84 2.39 5.78
N VAL A 35 -6.15 1.27 5.12
CA VAL A 35 -6.85 1.28 3.84
C VAL A 35 -8.24 1.90 4.00
N TYR A 36 -9.01 1.46 5.00
CA TYR A 36 -10.34 1.99 5.30
C TYR A 36 -10.34 3.51 5.46
N TYR A 37 -9.47 4.04 6.32
CA TYR A 37 -9.40 5.48 6.60
C TYR A 37 -8.88 6.26 5.38
N ALA A 38 -7.92 5.71 4.62
CA ALA A 38 -7.39 6.36 3.43
C ALA A 38 -8.47 6.51 2.34
N GLN A 39 -9.24 5.45 2.09
CA GLN A 39 -10.37 5.45 1.17
C GLN A 39 -11.47 6.44 1.60
N GLY A 40 -11.57 6.70 2.90
CA GLY A 40 -12.48 7.66 3.49
C GLY A 40 -11.93 9.09 3.61
N LEU A 41 -10.66 9.32 3.27
CA LEU A 41 -9.96 10.58 3.53
C LEU A 41 -9.95 11.02 5.02
N ASP A 42 -9.98 10.05 5.94
CA ASP A 42 -9.98 10.30 7.38
C ASP A 42 -8.56 10.66 7.89
N PRO A 43 -8.39 11.69 8.75
CA PRO A 43 -7.09 12.07 9.32
C PRO A 43 -6.33 10.96 10.07
N LEU A 44 -7.01 9.94 10.60
CA LEU A 44 -6.39 8.78 11.26
C LEU A 44 -5.47 8.01 10.32
N THR A 45 -5.68 8.12 9.00
CA THR A 45 -4.82 7.55 7.96
C THR A 45 -3.35 7.93 8.18
N GLU A 46 -3.06 9.20 8.52
CA GLU A 46 -1.68 9.68 8.61
C GLU A 46 -0.90 8.95 9.71
N GLY A 47 -1.46 8.84 10.91
CA GLY A 47 -0.80 8.17 12.03
C GLY A 47 -0.64 6.67 11.81
N LEU A 48 -1.71 6.01 11.38
CA LEU A 48 -1.70 4.56 11.17
C LEU A 48 -0.83 4.17 9.97
N GLY A 49 -0.93 4.88 8.85
CA GLY A 49 -0.13 4.62 7.67
C GLY A 49 1.37 4.80 7.93
N LYS A 50 1.76 5.85 8.66
CA LYS A 50 3.18 6.08 9.01
C LYS A 50 3.74 4.96 9.89
N LYS A 51 2.93 4.45 10.82
CA LYS A 51 3.28 3.25 11.59
C LYS A 51 3.50 2.05 10.66
N MET A 52 2.62 1.87 9.66
CA MET A 52 2.73 0.76 8.72
C MET A 52 3.97 0.80 7.81
N LEU A 53 4.53 1.98 7.53
CA LEU A 53 5.78 2.11 6.78
C LEU A 53 6.99 1.47 7.49
N ALA A 54 6.92 1.29 8.81
CA ALA A 54 7.96 0.65 9.62
C ALA A 54 7.78 -0.88 9.80
N CYS A 55 6.72 -1.46 9.23
CA CYS A 55 6.43 -2.89 9.40
C CYS A 55 7.50 -3.78 8.77
N ALA A 56 7.69 -4.99 9.30
CA ALA A 56 8.54 -6.01 8.67
C ALA A 56 7.92 -6.57 7.37
N ASN A 57 6.59 -6.67 7.30
CA ASN A 57 5.88 -7.10 6.10
C ASN A 57 6.04 -6.04 5.00
N ARG A 58 6.61 -6.46 3.87
CA ARG A 58 6.90 -5.59 2.74
C ARG A 58 5.66 -5.04 2.06
N ASP A 59 4.62 -5.85 1.90
CA ASP A 59 3.42 -5.40 1.22
C ASP A 59 2.67 -4.36 2.02
N TYR A 60 2.59 -4.56 3.34
CA TYR A 60 2.03 -3.53 4.23
C TYR A 60 2.78 -2.22 4.09
N ARG A 61 4.11 -2.23 3.98
CA ARG A 61 4.88 -1.00 3.76
C ARG A 61 4.54 -0.35 2.43
N GLU A 62 4.64 -1.09 1.33
CA GLU A 62 4.49 -0.52 -0.02
C GLU A 62 3.05 -0.10 -0.31
N SER A 63 2.05 -0.87 0.12
CA SER A 63 0.64 -0.49 -0.01
C SER A 63 0.30 0.69 0.92
N SER A 64 0.84 0.75 2.15
CA SER A 64 0.64 1.93 3.00
C SER A 64 1.28 3.19 2.44
N LEU A 65 2.41 3.08 1.74
CA LEU A 65 3.01 4.20 1.02
C LEU A 65 2.04 4.72 -0.06
N PHE A 66 1.41 3.81 -0.82
CA PHE A 66 0.39 4.17 -1.80
C PHE A 66 -0.81 4.87 -1.13
N TRP A 67 -1.43 4.26 -0.13
CA TRP A 67 -2.63 4.79 0.51
C TRP A 67 -2.41 6.12 1.24
N LEU A 68 -1.24 6.31 1.87
CA LEU A 68 -0.84 7.59 2.43
C LEU A 68 -0.64 8.66 1.34
N SER A 69 -0.03 8.28 0.22
CA SER A 69 0.19 9.20 -0.90
C SER A 69 -1.13 9.62 -1.55
N PHE A 70 -2.05 8.67 -1.71
CA PHE A 70 -3.42 8.92 -2.14
C PHE A 70 -4.10 9.92 -1.19
N TYR A 71 -4.11 9.64 0.12
CA TYR A 71 -4.68 10.52 1.14
C TYR A 71 -4.12 11.94 1.06
N TYR A 72 -2.79 12.09 1.00
CA TYR A 72 -2.16 13.42 0.90
C TYR A 72 -2.45 14.12 -0.42
N SER A 73 -2.52 13.40 -1.54
CA SER A 73 -2.89 14.00 -2.82
C SER A 73 -4.33 14.52 -2.80
N MET A 74 -5.27 13.70 -2.34
CA MET A 74 -6.70 14.01 -2.32
C MET A 74 -7.07 15.08 -1.29
N THR A 75 -6.28 15.22 -0.21
CA THR A 75 -6.45 16.27 0.80
C THR A 75 -5.58 17.51 0.55
N ASN A 76 -5.00 17.65 -0.64
CA ASN A 76 -4.17 18.80 -1.05
C ASN A 76 -2.92 19.03 -0.17
N GLN A 77 -2.36 17.96 0.38
CA GLN A 77 -1.13 17.95 1.20
C GLN A 77 0.06 17.33 0.44
N ARG A 78 0.14 17.57 -0.88
CA ARG A 78 1.09 16.92 -1.80
C ARG A 78 2.56 17.00 -1.35
N VAL A 79 2.95 18.10 -0.71
CA VAL A 79 4.31 18.29 -0.17
C VAL A 79 4.73 17.20 0.81
N LYS A 80 3.78 16.55 1.50
CA LYS A 80 4.07 15.47 2.47
C LYS A 80 4.49 14.16 1.78
N ILE A 81 4.18 13.96 0.50
CA ILE A 81 4.49 12.72 -0.24
C ILE A 81 6.02 12.54 -0.35
N GLN A 82 6.77 13.61 -0.59
CA GLN A 82 8.22 13.56 -0.81
C GLN A 82 9.01 12.98 0.38
N GLY A 83 8.49 13.13 1.61
CA GLY A 83 9.13 12.65 2.83
C GLY A 83 8.75 11.23 3.23
N LEU A 84 7.72 10.63 2.61
CA LEU A 84 7.23 9.31 2.99
C LEU A 84 8.25 8.18 2.80
N PRO A 85 9.00 8.10 1.69
CA PRO A 85 9.92 7.00 1.48
C PRO A 85 11.04 6.94 2.53
N ALA A 86 11.45 8.09 3.08
CA ALA A 86 12.45 8.18 4.14
C ALA A 86 12.01 7.51 5.46
N LEU A 87 10.72 7.23 5.64
CA LEU A 87 10.19 6.53 6.81
C LEU A 87 10.31 5.01 6.70
N MET A 88 10.56 4.48 5.50
CA MET A 88 10.75 3.05 5.31
C MET A 88 12.11 2.58 5.85
N PRO A 89 12.20 1.37 6.42
CA PRO A 89 13.45 0.83 6.90
C PRO A 89 14.46 0.70 5.76
N ARG A 90 15.68 1.20 5.98
CA ARG A 90 16.79 0.98 5.05
C ARG A 90 17.15 -0.50 5.03
N GLN A 91 17.28 -1.07 3.83
CA GLN A 91 17.70 -2.45 3.63
C GLN A 91 19.04 -2.45 2.90
N VAL A 92 19.96 -3.32 3.32
CA VAL A 92 21.17 -3.60 2.56
C VAL A 92 20.77 -4.62 1.49
N LEU A 93 20.78 -4.19 0.23
CA LEU A 93 20.28 -4.95 -0.89
C LEU A 93 21.44 -5.30 -1.83
N SER A 94 21.55 -6.57 -2.20
CA SER A 94 22.52 -7.07 -3.19
C SER A 94 21.86 -7.49 -4.51
N ASP A 95 20.57 -7.77 -4.50
CA ASP A 95 19.80 -8.13 -5.69
C ASP A 95 19.48 -6.87 -6.52
N PRO A 96 19.89 -6.81 -7.81
CA PRO A 96 19.59 -5.70 -8.71
C PRO A 96 18.10 -5.34 -8.81
N LYS A 97 17.19 -6.34 -8.72
CA LYS A 97 15.74 -6.11 -8.74
C LYS A 97 15.29 -5.38 -7.48
N LEU A 98 15.77 -5.81 -6.32
CA LEU A 98 15.45 -5.17 -5.04
C LEU A 98 16.02 -3.75 -4.98
N ILE A 99 17.22 -3.53 -5.53
CA ILE A 99 17.82 -2.19 -5.66
C ILE A 99 16.94 -1.30 -6.53
N ALA A 100 16.50 -1.78 -7.71
CA ALA A 100 15.62 -1.02 -8.60
C ALA A 100 14.28 -0.68 -7.96
N GLN A 101 13.73 -1.65 -7.25
CA GLN A 101 12.48 -1.49 -6.55
C GLN A 101 12.57 -0.49 -5.40
N SER A 102 13.63 -0.57 -4.59
CA SER A 102 13.88 0.39 -3.51
C SER A 102 14.10 1.80 -4.06
N ALA A 103 14.84 1.96 -5.15
CA ALA A 103 15.03 3.25 -5.81
C ALA A 103 13.68 3.84 -6.29
N ALA A 104 12.82 3.01 -6.89
CA ALA A 104 11.51 3.44 -7.37
C ALA A 104 10.60 3.94 -6.24
N LEU A 105 10.55 3.25 -5.10
CA LEU A 105 9.78 3.71 -3.94
C LEU A 105 10.33 5.02 -3.34
N ASN A 106 11.62 5.28 -3.51
CA ASN A 106 12.29 6.53 -3.10
C ASN A 106 12.18 7.65 -4.15
N GLY A 107 11.32 7.50 -5.17
CA GLY A 107 11.07 8.51 -6.19
C GLY A 107 12.00 8.48 -7.39
N ASN A 108 12.99 7.57 -7.44
CA ASN A 108 13.81 7.34 -8.62
C ASN A 108 13.42 6.02 -9.30
N ASN A 109 12.41 6.08 -10.16
CA ASN A 109 11.90 4.90 -10.87
C ASN A 109 12.54 4.64 -12.24
N SER A 110 13.57 5.41 -12.62
CA SER A 110 14.20 5.35 -13.96
C SER A 110 14.67 3.94 -14.32
N MET A 111 15.51 3.34 -13.48
CA MET A 111 16.06 2.00 -13.73
C MET A 111 14.95 0.93 -13.81
N LEU A 112 13.96 0.96 -12.91
CA LEU A 112 12.88 -0.02 -12.94
C LEU A 112 12.00 0.15 -14.18
N SER A 113 11.70 1.41 -14.55
CA SER A 113 10.96 1.74 -15.76
C SER A 113 11.69 1.30 -17.03
N GLU A 114 13.01 1.50 -17.10
CA GLU A 114 13.86 1.08 -18.21
C GLU A 114 13.84 -0.44 -18.40
N GLN A 115 14.10 -1.20 -17.33
CA GLN A 115 14.09 -2.67 -17.38
C GLN A 115 12.72 -3.22 -17.80
N VAL A 116 11.64 -2.63 -17.29
CA VAL A 116 10.27 -3.02 -17.66
C VAL A 116 9.95 -2.65 -19.11
N SER A 117 10.45 -1.52 -19.61
CA SER A 117 10.24 -1.08 -21.00
C SER A 117 11.07 -1.89 -22.00
N ALA A 118 12.26 -2.33 -21.59
CA ALA A 118 13.18 -3.13 -22.40
C ALA A 118 12.76 -4.60 -22.53
N GLY A 119 11.71 -5.05 -21.83
CA GLY A 119 11.32 -6.46 -21.87
C GLY A 119 12.23 -7.37 -21.05
N ALA A 120 12.97 -6.84 -20.07
CA ALA A 120 13.95 -7.62 -19.34
C ALA A 120 13.31 -8.79 -18.58
N ILE A 121 13.86 -9.99 -18.76
CA ILE A 121 13.37 -11.23 -18.15
C ILE A 121 13.34 -11.09 -16.63
N GLY A 122 12.22 -11.45 -16.02
CA GLY A 122 12.02 -11.35 -14.59
C GLY A 122 11.69 -9.95 -14.08
N TYR A 123 11.56 -8.94 -14.95
CA TYR A 123 11.02 -7.61 -14.61
C TYR A 123 9.62 -7.43 -15.18
N VAL A 124 9.39 -7.88 -16.41
CA VAL A 124 8.12 -7.63 -17.14
C VAL A 124 6.98 -8.58 -16.79
N ASP A 125 7.32 -9.71 -16.19
CA ASP A 125 6.45 -10.81 -15.75
C ASP A 125 6.37 -10.89 -14.21
N ASP A 126 7.16 -10.08 -13.51
CA ASP A 126 7.13 -9.99 -12.06
C ASP A 126 6.06 -8.98 -11.61
N ALA A 127 4.89 -9.52 -11.22
CA ALA A 127 3.76 -8.75 -10.71
C ALA A 127 4.15 -7.80 -9.55
N TRP A 128 5.11 -8.20 -8.72
CA TRP A 128 5.54 -7.41 -7.57
C TRP A 128 6.31 -6.16 -8.00
N LEU A 129 7.25 -6.32 -8.95
CA LEU A 129 8.00 -5.19 -9.53
C LEU A 129 7.09 -4.24 -10.31
N LEU A 130 6.12 -4.77 -11.04
CA LEU A 130 5.13 -3.97 -11.76
C LEU A 130 4.23 -3.18 -10.81
N MET A 131 3.81 -3.76 -9.69
CA MET A 131 3.05 -3.05 -8.66
C MET A 131 3.85 -1.89 -8.06
N THR A 132 5.12 -2.12 -7.71
CA THR A 132 5.97 -1.03 -7.20
C THR A 132 6.18 0.07 -8.22
N LEU A 133 6.40 -0.30 -9.49
CA LEU A 133 6.53 0.70 -10.55
C LEU A 133 5.24 1.50 -10.71
N ALA A 134 4.07 0.85 -10.69
CA ALA A 134 2.78 1.52 -10.77
C ALA A 134 2.58 2.51 -9.62
N ARG A 135 2.78 2.07 -8.36
CA ARG A 135 2.67 2.92 -7.16
C ARG A 135 3.64 4.11 -7.22
N SER A 136 4.88 3.87 -7.64
CA SER A 136 5.89 4.93 -7.82
C SER A 136 5.48 5.95 -8.88
N GLN A 137 4.99 5.47 -10.02
CA GLN A 137 4.50 6.33 -11.11
C GLN A 137 3.27 7.13 -10.69
N MET A 138 2.37 6.58 -9.87
CA MET A 138 1.26 7.34 -9.27
C MET A 138 1.76 8.50 -8.40
N MET A 139 2.73 8.24 -7.51
CA MET A 139 3.34 9.29 -6.67
C MET A 139 4.04 10.37 -7.49
N ALA A 140 4.62 9.99 -8.63
CA ALA A 140 5.23 10.90 -9.60
C ALA A 140 4.23 11.53 -10.58
N GLU A 141 2.92 11.29 -10.40
CA GLU A 141 1.83 11.78 -11.24
C GLU A 141 1.92 11.33 -12.72
N GLN A 142 2.65 10.25 -12.97
CA GLN A 142 2.74 9.57 -14.25
C GLN A 142 1.58 8.57 -14.39
N TYR A 143 0.34 9.06 -14.42
CA TYR A 143 -0.86 8.22 -14.30
C TYR A 143 -0.99 7.18 -15.42
N LYS A 144 -0.82 7.58 -16.68
CA LYS A 144 -0.99 6.66 -17.83
C LYS A 144 -0.07 5.42 -17.74
N PRO A 145 1.26 5.54 -17.55
CA PRO A 145 2.09 4.36 -17.39
C PRO A 145 1.79 3.58 -16.10
N ALA A 146 1.41 4.25 -15.01
CA ALA A 146 1.02 3.57 -13.77
C ALA A 146 -0.19 2.65 -13.98
N LEU A 147 -1.26 3.18 -14.57
CA LEU A 147 -2.49 2.44 -14.86
C LEU A 147 -2.24 1.27 -15.82
N ASN A 148 -1.35 1.43 -16.80
CA ASN A 148 -0.93 0.32 -17.66
C ASN A 148 -0.26 -0.81 -16.86
N ASN A 149 0.63 -0.46 -15.93
CA ASN A 149 1.30 -1.45 -15.09
C ASN A 149 0.32 -2.17 -14.13
N TYR A 150 -0.64 -1.47 -13.52
CA TYR A 150 -1.72 -2.11 -12.76
C TYR A 150 -2.50 -3.14 -13.61
N ASN A 151 -2.89 -2.77 -14.83
CA ASN A 151 -3.58 -3.70 -15.73
C ASN A 151 -2.71 -4.89 -16.13
N ARG A 152 -1.39 -4.71 -16.27
CA ARG A 152 -0.46 -5.83 -16.53
C ARG A 152 -0.37 -6.78 -15.34
N VAL A 153 -0.35 -6.25 -14.11
CA VAL A 153 -0.37 -7.08 -12.89
C VAL A 153 -1.60 -7.97 -12.88
N LEU A 154 -2.79 -7.40 -13.14
CA LEU A 154 -4.05 -8.14 -13.17
C LEU A 154 -4.13 -9.20 -14.28
N LYS A 155 -3.36 -9.05 -15.37
CA LYS A 155 -3.21 -10.08 -16.41
C LYS A 155 -2.29 -11.22 -16.00
N ILE A 156 -1.30 -10.96 -15.15
CA ILE A 156 -0.37 -11.97 -14.63
C ILE A 156 -1.01 -12.72 -13.46
N ARG A 157 -1.73 -12.00 -12.60
CA ARG A 157 -2.42 -12.53 -11.44
C ARG A 157 -3.88 -12.11 -11.50
N GLU A 158 -4.70 -12.99 -12.03
CA GLU A 158 -6.15 -12.82 -12.03
C GLU A 158 -6.69 -12.89 -10.59
N ASN A 159 -7.82 -12.21 -10.34
CA ASN A 159 -8.54 -12.24 -9.06
C ASN A 159 -7.75 -11.71 -7.85
N GLN A 160 -7.02 -10.62 -8.02
CA GLN A 160 -6.38 -9.90 -6.91
C GLN A 160 -7.20 -8.68 -6.47
N ASP A 161 -8.14 -8.89 -5.55
CA ASP A 161 -9.04 -7.84 -5.05
C ASP A 161 -8.31 -6.58 -4.58
N THR A 162 -7.14 -6.73 -3.94
CA THR A 162 -6.32 -5.61 -3.48
C THR A 162 -5.82 -4.76 -4.64
N THR A 163 -5.29 -5.40 -5.70
CA THR A 163 -4.84 -4.74 -6.92
C THR A 163 -6.02 -4.11 -7.68
N GLU A 164 -7.16 -4.78 -7.72
CA GLU A 164 -8.40 -4.26 -8.31
C GLU A 164 -8.87 -2.97 -7.61
N ILE A 165 -8.82 -2.94 -6.28
CA ILE A 165 -9.14 -1.77 -5.46
C ILE A 165 -8.10 -0.65 -5.68
N GLU A 166 -6.80 -0.94 -5.62
CA GLU A 166 -5.77 0.09 -5.87
C GLU A 166 -5.91 0.70 -7.28
N LEU A 167 -6.24 -0.11 -8.29
CA LEU A 167 -6.50 0.38 -9.65
C LEU A 167 -7.74 1.30 -9.70
N LEU A 168 -8.85 0.91 -9.06
CA LEU A 168 -10.04 1.75 -8.97
C LEU A 168 -9.72 3.11 -8.36
N TYR A 169 -9.03 3.13 -7.21
CA TYR A 169 -8.65 4.38 -6.54
C TYR A 169 -7.55 5.15 -7.29
N SER A 170 -6.75 4.48 -8.12
CA SER A 170 -5.81 5.14 -9.03
C SER A 170 -6.52 5.90 -10.14
N TYR A 171 -7.64 5.37 -10.69
CA TYR A 171 -8.46 6.14 -11.63
C TYR A 171 -9.07 7.38 -10.95
N ILE A 172 -9.56 7.25 -9.72
CA ILE A 172 -10.06 8.38 -8.93
C ILE A 172 -8.95 9.44 -8.73
N TRP A 173 -7.76 9.02 -8.31
CA TRP A 173 -6.61 9.92 -8.12
C TRP A 173 -6.22 10.61 -9.44
N ALA A 174 -6.17 9.87 -10.54
CA ALA A 174 -5.88 10.41 -11.86
C ALA A 174 -6.99 11.32 -12.43
N LYS A 175 -8.11 11.47 -11.70
CA LYS A 175 -9.33 12.18 -12.15
C LYS A 175 -9.95 11.59 -13.43
N ASP A 176 -9.71 10.30 -13.68
CA ASP A 176 -10.32 9.56 -14.80
C ASP A 176 -11.64 8.95 -14.32
N ARG A 177 -12.66 9.80 -14.27
CA ARG A 177 -13.98 9.46 -13.71
C ARG A 177 -14.67 8.33 -14.48
N ASP A 178 -14.60 8.35 -15.81
CA ASP A 178 -15.29 7.37 -16.64
C ASP A 178 -14.67 5.99 -16.50
N ALA A 179 -13.34 5.90 -16.45
CA ALA A 179 -12.65 4.65 -16.15
C ALA A 179 -12.96 4.16 -14.74
N ALA A 180 -12.99 5.06 -13.74
CA ALA A 180 -13.34 4.71 -12.36
C ALA A 180 -14.77 4.14 -12.25
N LEU A 181 -15.76 4.78 -12.89
CA LEU A 181 -17.15 4.30 -12.89
C LEU A 181 -17.30 2.97 -13.63
N THR A 182 -16.63 2.81 -14.77
CA THR A 182 -16.63 1.56 -15.53
C THR A 182 -16.05 0.43 -14.68
N LYS A 183 -14.93 0.69 -14.00
CA LYS A 183 -14.28 -0.27 -13.11
C LYS A 183 -15.18 -0.61 -11.91
N LEU A 184 -15.76 0.40 -11.26
CA LEU A 184 -16.71 0.22 -10.15
C LEU A 184 -17.90 -0.66 -10.56
N ALA A 185 -18.51 -0.39 -11.72
CA ALA A 185 -19.64 -1.16 -12.24
C ALA A 185 -19.24 -2.61 -12.59
N MET A 186 -18.03 -2.82 -13.11
CA MET A 186 -17.50 -4.15 -13.39
C MET A 186 -17.34 -4.95 -12.09
N LEU A 187 -16.71 -4.38 -11.07
CA LEU A 187 -16.44 -5.08 -9.81
C LEU A 187 -17.72 -5.43 -9.03
N ARG A 188 -18.76 -4.59 -9.11
CA ARG A 188 -20.06 -4.88 -8.49
C ARG A 188 -20.82 -6.06 -9.11
N ARG A 189 -20.51 -6.45 -10.35
CA ARG A 189 -21.23 -7.54 -11.03
C ARG A 189 -20.88 -8.93 -10.49
N TYR A 190 -19.77 -9.07 -9.77
CA TYR A 190 -19.21 -10.38 -9.40
C TYR A 190 -19.44 -10.80 -7.95
N ALA A 191 -20.49 -10.30 -7.29
CA ALA A 191 -20.80 -10.62 -5.89
C ALA A 191 -19.56 -10.51 -4.97
N PRO A 192 -18.98 -9.30 -4.84
CA PRO A 192 -17.71 -9.10 -4.17
C PRO A 192 -17.75 -9.51 -2.69
N GLU A 193 -16.61 -9.95 -2.18
CA GLU A 193 -16.41 -10.19 -0.74
C GLU A 193 -16.75 -8.94 0.08
N PRO A 194 -17.19 -9.07 1.34
CA PRO A 194 -17.66 -7.93 2.14
C PRO A 194 -16.68 -6.75 2.21
N TYR A 195 -15.38 -7.02 2.33
CA TYR A 195 -14.34 -5.99 2.33
C TYR A 195 -14.27 -5.23 1.00
N MET A 196 -14.35 -5.95 -0.12
CA MET A 196 -14.33 -5.34 -1.44
C MET A 196 -15.59 -4.49 -1.65
N GLN A 197 -16.77 -5.01 -1.29
CA GLN A 197 -18.02 -4.25 -1.36
C GLN A 197 -17.93 -2.89 -0.63
N GLN A 198 -17.39 -2.89 0.59
CA GLN A 198 -17.20 -1.66 1.36
C GLN A 198 -16.25 -0.67 0.67
N SER A 199 -15.18 -1.18 0.04
CA SER A 199 -14.24 -0.36 -0.73
C SER A 199 -14.91 0.26 -1.98
N LEU A 200 -15.80 -0.49 -2.64
CA LEU A 200 -16.60 -0.01 -3.78
C LEU A 200 -17.60 1.07 -3.35
N ASP A 201 -18.26 0.90 -2.20
CA ASP A 201 -19.21 1.89 -1.68
C ASP A 201 -18.52 3.21 -1.31
N ARG A 202 -17.31 3.15 -0.74
CA ARG A 202 -16.46 4.33 -0.48
C ARG A 202 -16.02 5.01 -1.78
N ALA A 203 -15.63 4.23 -2.79
CA ALA A 203 -15.27 4.76 -4.11
C ALA A 203 -16.45 5.48 -4.76
N GLU A 204 -17.66 4.91 -4.68
CA GLU A 204 -18.88 5.57 -5.19
C GLU A 204 -19.14 6.90 -4.47
N LYS A 205 -19.03 6.93 -3.15
CA LYS A 205 -19.19 8.16 -2.35
C LYS A 205 -18.16 9.22 -2.76
N LEU A 206 -16.88 8.86 -2.90
CA LEU A 206 -15.83 9.76 -3.35
C LEU A 206 -16.11 10.32 -4.75
N LEU A 207 -16.49 9.46 -5.70
CA LEU A 207 -16.77 9.86 -7.07
C LEU A 207 -17.91 10.88 -7.17
N LYS A 208 -18.95 10.74 -6.33
CA LYS A 208 -20.05 11.72 -6.24
C LYS A 208 -19.57 13.09 -5.76
N VAL A 209 -18.75 13.14 -4.69
CA VAL A 209 -18.24 14.41 -4.16
C VAL A 209 -17.30 15.11 -5.16
N THR A 210 -16.49 14.34 -5.91
CA THR A 210 -15.61 14.91 -6.93
C THR A 210 -16.36 15.45 -8.17
N ASP A 211 -17.59 15.01 -8.40
CA ASP A 211 -18.46 15.48 -9.51
C ASP A 211 -19.02 16.88 -9.21
N ASP A 212 -19.41 17.12 -7.95
CA ASP A 212 -20.06 18.35 -7.50
C ASP A 212 -19.08 19.54 -7.32
N GLN A 213 -17.77 19.29 -7.39
CA GLN A 213 -16.71 20.27 -7.14
C GLN A 213 -16.10 20.93 -8.39
N ALA A 214 -16.76 20.87 -9.55
CA ALA A 214 -16.34 21.63 -10.72
C ALA A 214 -16.34 23.16 -10.49
N GLU A 215 -17.04 23.68 -9.47
CA GLU A 215 -17.08 25.14 -9.21
C GLU A 215 -17.13 25.60 -7.74
N ILE A 216 -17.07 24.71 -6.73
CA ILE A 216 -17.21 25.15 -5.32
C ILE A 216 -16.13 24.53 -4.42
N GLN A 217 -15.18 25.37 -4.00
CA GLN A 217 -14.28 25.12 -2.87
C GLN A 217 -15.09 25.04 -1.57
N HIS A 218 -15.66 23.90 -1.21
CA HIS A 218 -16.12 23.65 0.16
C HIS A 218 -15.80 22.23 0.64
N ASP A 219 -14.89 22.20 1.62
CA ASP A 219 -14.77 21.28 2.76
C ASP A 219 -14.99 19.76 2.55
N LEU A 220 -13.87 19.07 2.39
CA LEU A 220 -13.69 17.63 2.63
C LEU A 220 -14.14 17.18 4.05
N LEU A 221 -14.40 18.12 4.97
CA LEU A 221 -15.04 17.89 6.27
C LEU A 221 -16.45 17.26 6.13
N SER A 222 -17.13 17.45 4.99
CA SER A 222 -18.43 16.81 4.73
C SER A 222 -18.34 15.28 4.55
N ILE A 223 -17.21 14.75 4.07
CA ILE A 223 -16.98 13.30 3.94
C ILE A 223 -16.79 12.67 5.35
N ALA A 224 -16.10 13.37 6.24
CA ALA A 224 -15.93 12.96 7.64
C ALA A 224 -17.29 12.92 8.39
N TYR A 225 -18.19 13.86 8.09
CA TYR A 225 -19.52 13.92 8.72
C TYR A 225 -20.43 12.73 8.34
N VAL A 226 -20.27 12.15 7.14
CA VAL A 226 -21.03 10.97 6.71
C VAL A 226 -20.49 9.68 7.36
N GLN A 227 -19.22 9.65 7.79
CA GLN A 227 -18.57 8.47 8.38
C GLN A 227 -18.95 8.20 9.84
N GLU A 228 -19.27 9.22 10.64
CA GLU A 228 -19.65 9.02 12.06
C GLU A 228 -20.89 8.14 12.25
N ARG A 229 -21.74 8.01 11.22
CA ARG A 229 -22.94 7.15 11.26
C ARG A 229 -22.64 5.66 11.05
N ASP A 230 -21.55 5.32 10.35
CA ASP A 230 -21.17 3.93 10.00
C ASP A 230 -20.27 3.25 11.07
N ASN A 231 -19.67 4.05 11.96
CA ASN A 231 -18.67 3.58 12.94
C ASN A 231 -19.21 2.68 14.07
N ARG A 232 -20.52 2.40 14.16
CA ARG A 232 -21.09 1.57 15.25
C ARG A 232 -21.03 0.06 14.99
N GLY A 233 -20.75 -0.38 13.76
CA GLY A 233 -20.77 -1.81 13.38
C GLY A 233 -19.41 -2.52 13.40
N TYR A 234 -18.30 -1.79 13.35
CA TYR A 234 -16.98 -2.36 13.02
C TYR A 234 -16.22 -3.02 14.18
N ALA A 235 -16.63 -2.82 15.44
CA ALA A 235 -16.00 -3.51 16.56
C ALA A 235 -16.36 -5.01 16.64
N ALA A 236 -17.40 -5.46 15.92
CA ALA A 236 -17.98 -6.80 16.11
C ALA A 236 -17.72 -7.80 14.97
N LEU A 237 -17.23 -7.37 13.80
CA LEU A 237 -17.14 -8.21 12.59
C LEU A 237 -15.76 -8.18 11.91
N GLY A 238 -14.68 -8.04 12.68
CA GLY A 238 -13.29 -8.20 12.22
C GLY A 238 -12.94 -9.65 11.84
N GLY A 239 -13.77 -10.27 10.99
CA GLY A 239 -13.55 -11.59 10.43
C GLY A 239 -12.43 -11.55 9.40
N ARG A 240 -11.31 -12.19 9.75
CA ARG A 240 -10.29 -12.80 8.88
C ARG A 240 -10.23 -12.22 7.45
N ILE A 241 -9.54 -11.09 7.30
CA ILE A 241 -8.98 -10.70 6.01
C ILE A 241 -7.66 -11.45 5.88
N ASP A 242 -7.69 -12.56 5.14
CA ASP A 242 -6.47 -13.27 4.78
C ASP A 242 -5.82 -12.51 3.63
N TYR A 243 -4.80 -11.72 3.95
CA TYR A 243 -4.10 -10.83 3.02
C TYR A 243 -3.08 -11.61 2.15
N HIS A 244 -3.36 -12.87 1.84
CA HIS A 244 -2.41 -13.79 1.25
C HIS A 244 -2.85 -14.32 -0.12
N GLY A 245 -2.00 -14.11 -1.12
CA GLY A 245 -1.93 -14.96 -2.30
C GLY A 245 -0.58 -14.83 -3.03
N PRO A 246 0.12 -15.93 -3.41
CA PRO A 246 0.03 -17.32 -2.95
C PRO A 246 1.16 -17.67 -1.95
N VAL A 247 0.88 -18.59 -1.03
CA VAL A 247 1.91 -19.38 -0.36
C VAL A 247 1.95 -20.73 -1.08
N THR A 248 3.12 -21.10 -1.60
CA THR A 248 3.40 -22.46 -2.04
C THR A 248 3.29 -23.38 -0.81
N LEU A 249 2.27 -24.22 -0.77
CA LEU A 249 2.16 -25.28 0.23
C LEU A 249 2.82 -26.55 -0.33
N GLU A 250 3.95 -26.94 0.24
CA GLU A 250 4.37 -28.35 0.20
C GLU A 250 3.43 -29.13 1.12
N ILE A 251 2.66 -30.06 0.54
CA ILE A 251 1.78 -30.95 1.29
C ILE A 251 2.61 -32.16 1.72
N GLU A 252 2.99 -32.22 3.00
CA GLU A 252 3.25 -33.51 3.64
C GLU A 252 1.90 -34.11 4.06
N ALA A 253 1.60 -35.29 3.55
CA ALA A 253 0.42 -36.05 3.91
C ALA A 253 0.54 -36.52 5.37
N LEU A 254 -0.34 -36.03 6.24
CA LEU A 254 -0.60 -36.61 7.55
C LEU A 254 -1.94 -37.35 7.48
N GLU A 255 -1.85 -38.67 7.52
CA GLU A 255 -2.95 -39.61 7.63
C GLU A 255 -3.84 -39.25 8.83
N HIS A 256 -5.11 -38.94 8.55
CA HIS A 256 -6.14 -38.89 9.59
C HIS A 256 -6.80 -40.25 9.72
N THR A 257 -6.52 -40.95 10.83
CA THR A 257 -7.45 -41.94 11.39
C THR A 257 -8.71 -41.22 11.87
N LEU A 258 -9.82 -41.48 11.19
CA LEU A 258 -11.16 -41.07 11.61
C LEU A 258 -11.61 -41.92 12.82
N PRO A 259 -12.25 -41.36 13.86
CA PRO A 259 -13.15 -42.12 14.69
C PRO A 259 -14.52 -42.20 14.01
N LEU A 260 -15.05 -43.42 13.90
CA LEU A 260 -16.37 -43.74 13.35
C LEU A 260 -17.49 -43.12 14.21
N GLU A 261 -18.55 -42.68 13.52
CA GLU A 261 -19.78 -42.15 14.09
C GLU A 261 -20.54 -43.16 14.95
N GLU A 262 -21.36 -42.60 15.85
CA GLU A 262 -22.26 -43.24 16.80
C GLU A 262 -23.27 -44.21 16.13
N GLU A 263 -23.36 -45.45 16.62
CA GLU A 263 -24.56 -46.27 16.44
C GLU A 263 -25.64 -45.84 17.44
N LYS A 264 -26.77 -45.36 16.91
CA LYS A 264 -28.06 -45.38 17.59
C LYS A 264 -28.79 -46.66 17.19
N GLU A 265 -28.99 -47.56 18.15
CA GLU A 265 -30.28 -48.18 18.51
C GLU A 265 -30.18 -48.86 19.89
#